data_AF-A0A453H7M4-F1
#
_entry.id   AF-A0A453H7M4-F1
#
_cell.length_a   1.000
_cell.length_b   1.000
_cell.length_c   1.000
_cell.angle_alpha   90.00
_cell.angle_beta   90.00
_cell.angle_gamma   90.00
#
_symmetry.space_group_name_H-M   'P 1'
#
loop_
_entity.id
_entity.type
_entity.pdbx_description
1 polymer ?
#
loop_
_entity_poly.entity_id
_entity_poly.type
_entity_poly.pdbx_seq_one_letter_code
_entity_poly.pdbx_strand_id
1 'polypeptide(L)'
;MASLSAMIQLELPHINILSKMDLVSNKKDVEDYLNPEAQVLLSQLNRQMAPRFHKLNKALAELVDDYNMVNFIPLDLRKESSIQYVLSNIDNCIQYGEDADVKVRDFIPEDDD
;
A
#
# COMPACT_ATOMS: atom_id res chain seq x y z
N MET A 1 -2.25 10.42 7.50
CA MET A 1 -2.27 11.41 6.40
C MET A 1 -0.88 11.89 5.96
N ALA A 2 0.17 11.83 6.79
CA ALA A 2 1.52 12.22 6.36
C ALA A 2 2.03 11.43 5.14
N SER A 3 1.80 10.10 5.11
CA SER A 3 2.20 9.26 3.96
C SER A 3 1.50 9.64 2.67
N LEU A 4 0.22 10.01 2.69
CA LEU A 4 -0.51 10.47 1.50
C LEU A 4 0.07 11.78 0.97
N SER A 5 0.31 12.74 1.87
CA SER A 5 0.89 14.01 1.47
C SER A 5 2.25 13.80 0.80
N ALA A 6 3.06 12.89 1.33
CA ALA A 6 4.33 12.51 0.72
C ALA A 6 4.14 11.81 -0.64
N MET A 7 3.19 10.87 -0.74
CA MET A 7 2.92 10.13 -1.98
C MET A 7 2.47 11.05 -3.12
N ILE A 8 1.57 12.00 -2.84
CA ILE A 8 1.10 12.98 -3.84
C ILE A 8 2.22 13.95 -4.22
N GLN A 9 3.02 14.40 -3.25
CA GLN A 9 3.95 15.49 -3.46
C GLN A 9 5.31 15.05 -4.01
N LEU A 10 5.70 13.79 -3.79
CA LEU A 10 6.96 13.24 -4.28
C LEU A 10 6.80 12.45 -5.59
N GLU A 11 5.60 11.96 -5.92
CA GLU A 11 5.33 11.15 -7.13
C GLU A 11 6.28 9.95 -7.28
N LEU A 12 6.68 9.34 -6.15
CA LEU A 12 7.57 8.18 -6.11
C LEU A 12 6.83 6.91 -5.66
N PRO A 13 7.30 5.72 -6.09
CA PRO A 13 6.82 4.46 -5.54
C PRO A 13 6.96 4.46 -4.01
N HIS A 14 5.84 4.25 -3.31
CA HIS A 14 5.77 4.36 -1.86
C HIS A 14 5.13 3.10 -1.25
N ILE A 15 5.80 2.54 -0.23
CA ILE A 15 5.29 1.40 0.54
C ILE A 15 5.10 1.85 1.99
N ASN A 16 3.91 1.59 2.53
CA ASN A 16 3.60 1.88 3.92
C ASN A 16 3.92 0.65 4.79
N ILE A 17 4.80 0.79 5.79
CA ILE A 17 5.22 -0.31 6.67
C ILE A 17 4.79 -0.02 8.11
N LEU A 18 4.08 -0.96 8.73
CA LEU A 18 3.83 -0.96 10.17
C LEU A 18 4.97 -1.70 10.87
N SER A 19 5.92 -0.92 11.40
CA SER A 19 7.02 -1.46 12.20
C SER A 19 6.55 -1.92 13.59
N LYS A 20 7.33 -2.80 14.23
CA LYS A 20 7.17 -3.25 15.61
C LYS A 20 5.88 -4.03 15.89
N MET A 21 5.46 -4.85 14.92
CA MET A 21 4.34 -5.78 15.12
C MET A 21 4.63 -6.86 16.17
N ASP A 22 5.87 -6.97 16.62
CA ASP A 22 6.29 -7.85 17.72
C ASP A 22 5.78 -7.41 19.09
N LEU A 23 5.35 -6.14 19.24
CA LEU A 23 4.78 -5.58 20.47
C LEU A 23 3.26 -5.75 20.56
N VAL A 24 2.62 -6.16 19.46
CA VAL A 24 1.16 -6.29 19.41
C VAL A 24 0.74 -7.65 19.97
N SER A 25 0.03 -7.63 21.09
CA SER A 25 -0.51 -8.84 21.73
C SER A 25 -1.69 -9.45 20.97
N ASN A 26 -2.57 -8.61 20.41
CA ASN A 26 -3.76 -9.06 19.69
C ASN A 26 -3.65 -8.71 18.20
N LYS A 27 -3.28 -9.70 17.38
CA LYS A 27 -3.06 -9.50 15.94
C LYS A 27 -4.35 -9.27 15.15
N LYS A 28 -5.51 -9.70 15.69
CA LYS A 28 -6.82 -9.51 15.04
C LYS A 28 -7.24 -8.06 14.97
N ASP A 29 -6.97 -7.29 16.02
CA ASP A 29 -7.33 -5.87 16.04
C ASP A 29 -6.52 -5.08 15.00
N VAL A 30 -5.34 -5.59 14.61
CA VAL A 30 -4.51 -4.98 13.58
C VAL A 30 -4.98 -5.36 12.17
N GLU A 31 -5.55 -6.54 11.96
CA GLU A 31 -6.05 -6.98 10.65
C GLU A 31 -7.10 -6.02 10.07
N ASP A 32 -7.98 -5.47 10.91
CA ASP A 32 -8.97 -4.47 10.52
C ASP A 32 -8.32 -3.16 10.02
N TYR A 33 -7.09 -2.86 10.45
CA TYR A 33 -6.32 -1.69 9.99
C TYR A 33 -5.41 -2.00 8.79
N LEU A 34 -5.15 -3.28 8.48
CA LEU A 34 -4.31 -3.68 7.35
C LEU A 34 -5.07 -3.61 6.03
N ASN A 35 -6.34 -4.03 6.02
CA ASN A 35 -7.21 -3.95 4.86
C ASN A 35 -8.58 -3.39 5.25
N PRO A 36 -8.66 -2.07 5.51
CA PRO A 36 -9.94 -1.48 5.79
C PRO A 36 -10.74 -1.28 4.51
N GLU A 37 -11.87 -1.97 4.40
CA GLU A 37 -12.84 -1.70 3.34
C GLU A 37 -13.50 -0.34 3.55
N ALA A 38 -13.37 0.57 2.57
CA ALA A 38 -13.88 1.94 2.65
C ALA A 38 -15.39 1.99 2.96
N GLN A 39 -16.16 1.03 2.45
CA GLN A 39 -17.60 0.88 2.71
C GLN A 39 -17.89 0.52 4.17
N VAL A 40 -17.10 -0.39 4.75
CA VAL A 40 -17.24 -0.80 6.16
C VAL A 40 -16.89 0.38 7.06
N LEU A 41 -15.78 1.07 6.81
CA LEU A 41 -15.39 2.29 7.52
C LEU A 41 -16.49 3.37 7.47
N LEU A 42 -17.04 3.64 6.28
CA LEU A 42 -18.08 4.64 6.10
C LEU A 42 -19.35 4.31 6.91
N SER A 43 -19.75 3.03 6.91
CA SER A 43 -20.92 2.57 7.67
C SER A 43 -20.73 2.72 9.19
N GLN A 44 -19.53 2.41 9.69
CA GLN A 44 -19.19 2.57 11.11
C GLN A 44 -19.11 4.06 11.51
N LEU A 45 -18.47 4.89 10.69
CA LEU A 45 -18.37 6.34 10.90
C LEU A 45 -19.75 7.01 10.93
N ASN A 46 -20.65 6.64 10.02
CA ASN A 46 -22.00 7.19 9.98
C ASN A 46 -22.86 6.73 11.18
N ARG A 47 -22.56 5.60 11.79
CA ARG A 47 -23.23 5.12 13.00
C ARG A 47 -22.75 5.83 14.27
N GLN A 48 -21.47 6.20 14.34
CA GLN A 48 -20.89 6.84 15.51
C GLN A 48 -20.98 8.38 15.48
N MET A 49 -21.08 8.98 14.29
CA MET A 49 -21.00 10.42 14.10
C MET A 49 -22.35 11.04 13.70
N ALA A 50 -22.55 12.32 14.07
CA ALA A 50 -23.76 13.05 13.74
C ALA A 50 -23.99 13.18 12.20
N PRO A 51 -25.25 13.19 11.73
CA PRO A 51 -25.59 13.18 10.30
C PRO A 51 -25.01 14.34 9.49
N ARG A 52 -24.67 15.46 10.14
CA ARG A 52 -24.00 16.61 9.49
C ARG A 52 -22.66 16.25 8.85
N PHE A 53 -21.99 15.20 9.32
CA PHE A 53 -20.67 14.80 8.86
C PHE A 53 -20.70 13.70 7.78
N HIS A 54 -21.87 13.22 7.36
CA HIS A 54 -21.95 12.15 6.36
C HIS A 54 -21.30 12.52 5.02
N LYS A 55 -21.41 13.80 4.62
CA LYS A 55 -20.74 14.30 3.41
C LYS A 55 -19.21 14.28 3.53
N LEU A 56 -18.69 14.57 4.72
CA LEU A 56 -17.25 14.51 5.01
C LEU A 56 -16.76 13.07 5.07
N ASN A 57 -17.48 12.20 5.79
CA ASN A 57 -17.14 10.78 5.91
C ASN A 57 -17.08 10.11 4.54
N LYS A 58 -18.03 10.44 3.65
CA LYS A 58 -18.04 9.93 2.28
C LYS A 58 -16.80 10.37 1.50
N ALA A 59 -16.46 11.65 1.52
CA ALA A 59 -15.26 12.16 0.84
C ALA A 59 -13.96 11.55 1.37
N LEU A 60 -13.90 11.28 2.68
CA LEU A 60 -12.76 10.61 3.32
C LEU A 60 -12.65 9.13 2.89
N ALA A 61 -13.79 8.43 2.81
CA ALA A 61 -13.83 7.04 2.35
C ALA A 61 -13.42 6.93 0.88
N GLU A 62 -13.92 7.82 0.01
CA GLU A 62 -13.53 7.88 -1.41
C GLU A 62 -12.02 8.15 -1.56
N LEU A 63 -11.46 9.11 -0.81
CA LEU A 63 -10.02 9.39 -0.85
C LEU A 63 -9.17 8.18 -0.42
N VAL A 64 -9.63 7.42 0.57
CA VAL A 64 -8.93 6.22 1.05
C VAL A 64 -8.92 5.13 -0.02
N ASP A 65 -10.05 4.95 -0.70
CA ASP A 65 -10.22 3.96 -1.78
C ASP A 65 -9.39 4.34 -3.01
N ASP A 66 -9.50 5.60 -3.47
CA ASP A 66 -8.83 6.11 -4.67
C ASP A 66 -7.30 6.04 -4.60
N TYR A 67 -6.73 6.24 -3.41
CA TYR A 67 -5.26 6.26 -3.21
C TYR A 67 -4.72 4.99 -2.56
N ASN A 68 -5.56 3.96 -2.36
CA ASN A 68 -5.21 2.70 -1.68
C ASN A 68 -4.41 2.95 -0.38
N MET A 69 -4.79 4.01 0.32
CA MET A 69 -3.91 4.80 1.19
C MET A 69 -3.60 4.13 2.53
N VAL A 70 -4.06 2.90 2.72
CA VAL A 70 -4.13 2.21 4.01
C VAL A 70 -3.65 0.78 3.92
N ASN A 71 -3.09 0.34 2.79
CA ASN A 71 -2.43 -0.96 2.77
C ASN A 71 -1.06 -0.85 3.44
N PHE A 72 -1.02 -1.19 4.72
CA PHE A 72 0.22 -1.29 5.48
C PHE A 72 0.73 -2.72 5.44
N ILE A 73 2.02 -2.89 5.21
CA ILE A 73 2.66 -4.18 5.35
C ILE A 73 3.13 -4.33 6.79
N PRO A 74 2.67 -5.36 7.53
CA PRO A 74 3.12 -5.58 8.89
C PRO A 74 4.55 -6.14 8.90
N LEU A 75 5.44 -5.49 9.64
CA LEU A 75 6.83 -5.93 9.83
C LEU A 75 7.05 -6.45 11.26
N ASP A 76 7.34 -7.74 11.35
CA ASP A 76 7.74 -8.42 12.58
C ASP A 76 9.19 -8.90 12.47
N LEU A 77 10.09 -8.28 13.23
CA LEU A 77 11.53 -8.59 13.21
C LEU A 77 11.85 -9.98 13.77
N ARG A 78 10.93 -10.60 14.52
CA ARG A 78 11.11 -11.96 15.04
C ARG A 78 10.79 -13.01 13.97
N LYS A 79 10.16 -12.62 12.86
CA LYS A 79 9.69 -13.52 11.82
C LYS A 79 10.38 -13.21 10.50
N GLU A 80 11.34 -14.04 10.12
CA GLU A 80 12.07 -13.91 8.86
C GLU A 80 11.13 -13.87 7.63
N SER A 81 10.03 -14.63 7.68
CA SER A 81 9.04 -14.61 6.59
C SER A 81 8.35 -13.25 6.40
N SER A 82 8.23 -12.44 7.45
CA SER A 82 7.66 -11.08 7.36
C SER A 82 8.63 -10.15 6.66
N ILE A 83 9.93 -10.28 6.95
CA ILE A 83 11.01 -9.54 6.29
C ILE A 83 11.05 -9.91 4.81
N GLN A 84 11.01 -11.20 4.49
CA GLN A 84 11.00 -11.67 3.10
C GLN A 84 9.77 -11.15 2.34
N TYR A 85 8.60 -11.13 2.96
CA TYR A 85 7.40 -10.58 2.34
C TYR A 85 7.52 -9.09 2.03
N VAL A 86 8.09 -8.30 2.94
CA VAL A 86 8.37 -6.87 2.71
C VAL A 86 9.36 -6.70 1.56
N LEU A 87 10.43 -7.49 1.52
CA LEU A 87 11.43 -7.45 0.46
C LEU A 87 10.81 -7.73 -0.91
N SER A 88 10.00 -8.78 -1.03
CA SER A 88 9.31 -9.08 -2.30
C SER A 88 8.37 -7.96 -2.74
N ASN A 89 7.72 -7.25 -1.81
CA ASN A 89 6.89 -6.10 -2.15
C ASN A 89 7.73 -4.90 -2.59
N ILE A 90 8.88 -4.67 -1.97
CA ILE A 90 9.84 -3.65 -2.42
C ILE A 90 10.31 -3.96 -3.84
N ASP A 91 10.76 -5.19 -4.10
CA ASP A 91 11.26 -5.64 -5.40
C ASP A 91 10.21 -5.46 -6.50
N ASN A 92 8.95 -5.80 -6.21
CA ASN A 92 7.82 -5.57 -7.12
C ASN A 92 7.56 -4.08 -7.37
N CYS A 93 7.69 -3.23 -6.34
CA CYS A 93 7.40 -1.80 -6.43
C CYS A 93 8.46 -1.03 -7.23
N ILE A 94 9.73 -1.45 -7.15
CA ILE A 94 10.82 -0.89 -7.96
C ILE A 94 11.02 -1.63 -9.29
N GLN A 95 10.24 -2.68 -9.54
CA GLN A 95 10.30 -3.54 -10.72
C GLN A 95 11.72 -4.09 -11.01
N TYR A 96 12.48 -4.36 -9.94
CA TYR A 96 13.90 -4.70 -10.02
C TYR A 96 14.15 -5.95 -10.89
N GLY A 97 13.24 -6.92 -10.84
CA GLY A 97 13.36 -8.17 -11.59
C GLY A 97 13.28 -7.97 -13.11
N GLU A 98 12.47 -7.02 -13.60
CA GLU A 98 12.35 -6.76 -15.04
C GLU A 98 13.48 -5.88 -15.57
N ASP A 99 13.96 -4.95 -14.76
CA ASP A 99 15.09 -4.09 -15.13
C ASP A 99 16.44 -4.85 -15.12
N ALA A 100 16.51 -5.95 -14.35
CA ALA A 100 17.61 -6.90 -14.37
C ALA A 100 17.56 -7.89 -15.55
N ASP A 101 16.45 -7.94 -16.29
CA ASP A 101 16.29 -8.85 -17.41
C ASP A 101 17.11 -8.38 -18.61
N VAL A 102 17.69 -9.33 -19.35
CA VAL A 102 18.58 -9.01 -20.48
C VAL A 102 17.74 -8.36 -21.58
N LYS A 103 17.93 -7.05 -21.82
CA LYS A 103 17.34 -6.35 -22.97
C LYS A 103 17.89 -6.96 -24.26
N VAL A 104 17.15 -7.91 -24.82
CA VAL A 104 17.47 -8.50 -26.12
C VAL A 104 17.37 -7.37 -27.14
N ARG A 105 18.50 -7.03 -27.79
CA ARG A 105 18.45 -6.14 -28.95
C ARG A 105 17.63 -6.85 -30.02
N ASP A 106 16.53 -6.23 -30.44
CA ASP A 106 15.85 -6.65 -31.66
C ASP A 106 16.90 -6.65 -32.78
N PHE A 107 17.15 -7.83 -33.36
CA PHE A 107 17.99 -7.95 -34.55
C PHE A 107 17.28 -7.15 -35.65
N ILE A 108 17.76 -5.94 -35.92
CA ILE A 108 17.43 -5.23 -37.15
C ILE A 108 18.23 -5.96 -38.23
N PRO A 109 17.59 -6.66 -39.18
CA PRO A 109 18.31 -7.21 -40.32
C PRO A 109 18.96 -6.03 -41.05
N GLU A 110 20.26 -6.12 -41.35
CA GLU A 110 20.85 -5.22 -42.35
C GLU A 110 20.13 -5.53 -43.67
N ASP A 111 19.43 -4.53 -44.22
CA ASP A 111 18.91 -4.61 -45.59
C ASP A 111 20.13 -4.73 -46.50
N ASP A 112 20.39 -5.94 -47.02
CA ASP A 112 21.41 -6.19 -48.05
C ASP A 112 21.03 -5.41 -49.32
N ASP A 113 21.91 -4.47 -49.73
CA ASP A 113 21.87 -3.66 -50.96
C ASP A 113 21.72 -4.48 -52.26
#